data_AF-A0A6N6WQD9-F1
#
_entry.id   AF-A0A6N6WQD9-F1
#
_cell.length_a   1.000
_cell.length_b   1.000
_cell.length_c   1.000
_cell.angle_alpha   90.00
_cell.angle_beta   90.00
_cell.angle_gamma   90.00
#
_symmetry.space_group_name_H-M   'P 1'
#
loop_
_entity.id
_entity.type
_entity.pdbx_description
1 polymer ?
#
loop_
_entity_poly.entity_id
_entity_poly.type
_entity_poly.pdbx_seq_one_letter_code
_entity_poly.pdbx_strand_id
1 'polypeptide(L)'
;EYWRTLLQTLMASQPQLAEEVMQWLSTQPQSVLKSYLSAPPKPVIDGTDNSNLPEILVSPPWRSKKKMTAPRLDLAPLELTPQVYWQPGEQERLAATEPARYFSTESLAQRMEQKSGRVVLQELGFGDD
;
A
#
# COMPACT_ATOMS: atom_id res chain seq x y z
N GLU A 1 -10.75 -12.61 -7.14
CA GLU A 1 -11.58 -11.78 -6.23
C GLU A 1 -12.35 -10.63 -6.87
N TYR A 2 -11.81 -9.86 -7.83
CA TYR A 2 -12.48 -8.65 -8.39
C TYR A 2 -13.93 -8.83 -8.89
N TRP A 3 -14.22 -9.92 -9.60
CA TRP A 3 -15.58 -10.18 -10.10
C TRP A 3 -16.59 -10.49 -8.99
N ARG A 4 -16.14 -11.05 -7.86
CA ARG A 4 -17.01 -11.37 -6.71
C ARG A 4 -17.46 -10.11 -6.02
N THR A 5 -16.54 -9.17 -5.82
CA THR A 5 -16.84 -7.85 -5.25
C THR A 5 -17.78 -7.08 -6.16
N LEU A 6 -17.58 -7.11 -7.48
CA LEU A 6 -18.48 -6.43 -8.42
C LEU A 6 -19.89 -7.04 -8.40
N LEU A 7 -19.99 -8.37 -8.39
CA LEU A 7 -21.27 -9.06 -8.29
C LEU A 7 -21.98 -8.74 -6.96
N GLN A 8 -21.26 -8.78 -5.84
CA GLN A 8 -21.82 -8.44 -4.53
C GLN A 8 -22.33 -7.00 -4.48
N THR A 9 -21.58 -6.03 -5.00
CA THR A 9 -22.02 -4.63 -5.12
C THR A 9 -23.25 -4.51 -6.00
N LEU A 10 -23.27 -5.19 -7.16
CA LEU A 10 -24.41 -5.14 -8.07
C LEU A 10 -25.68 -5.72 -7.43
N MET A 11 -25.57 -6.83 -6.68
CA MET A 11 -26.69 -7.43 -5.94
C MET A 11 -27.22 -6.52 -4.83
N ALA A 12 -26.34 -5.77 -4.17
CA ALA A 12 -26.73 -4.81 -3.15
C ALA A 12 -27.42 -3.56 -3.74
N SER A 13 -26.92 -3.05 -4.86
CA SER A 13 -27.49 -1.85 -5.51
C SER A 13 -28.77 -2.12 -6.30
N GLN A 14 -28.92 -3.31 -6.89
CA GLN A 14 -30.01 -3.63 -7.82
C GLN A 14 -30.50 -5.08 -7.64
N PRO A 15 -31.18 -5.41 -6.54
CA PRO A 15 -31.65 -6.76 -6.27
C PRO A 15 -32.68 -7.26 -7.30
N GLN A 16 -33.47 -6.38 -7.91
CA GLN A 16 -34.48 -6.78 -8.91
C GLN A 16 -33.88 -7.39 -10.19
N LEU A 17 -32.67 -6.98 -10.58
CA LEU A 17 -31.99 -7.51 -11.77
C LEU A 17 -31.59 -8.98 -11.55
N ALA A 18 -31.35 -9.38 -10.30
CA ALA A 18 -31.03 -10.75 -9.96
C ALA A 18 -32.20 -11.70 -10.27
N GLU A 19 -33.45 -11.24 -10.04
CA GLU A 19 -34.66 -12.02 -10.32
C GLU A 19 -34.89 -12.22 -11.82
N GLU A 20 -34.63 -11.18 -12.62
CA GLU A 20 -34.74 -11.24 -14.07
C GLU A 20 -33.69 -12.18 -14.68
N VAL A 21 -32.42 -12.06 -14.25
CA VAL A 21 -31.33 -12.90 -14.75
C VAL A 21 -31.43 -14.34 -14.23
N MET A 22 -32.03 -14.58 -13.06
CA MET A 22 -32.22 -15.94 -12.51
C MET A 22 -32.92 -16.88 -13.49
N GLN A 23 -33.89 -16.38 -14.26
CA GLN A 23 -34.66 -17.19 -15.22
C GLN A 23 -33.82 -17.70 -16.41
N TRP A 24 -32.72 -17.03 -16.73
CA TRP A 24 -31.82 -17.34 -17.85
C TRP A 24 -30.60 -18.17 -17.43
N LEU A 25 -30.42 -18.39 -16.12
CA LEU A 25 -29.28 -19.11 -15.56
C LEU A 25 -29.61 -20.59 -15.32
N SER A 26 -28.58 -21.43 -15.42
CA SER A 26 -28.67 -22.83 -14.98
C SER A 26 -28.65 -22.95 -13.45
N THR A 27 -28.97 -24.14 -12.92
CA THR A 27 -29.19 -24.40 -11.49
C THR A 27 -28.00 -24.02 -10.58
N GLN A 28 -26.77 -24.19 -11.06
CA GLN A 28 -25.55 -23.94 -10.28
C GLN A 28 -25.23 -22.43 -10.14
N PRO A 29 -25.26 -21.61 -11.21
CA PRO A 29 -25.19 -20.15 -11.08
C PRO A 29 -26.33 -19.55 -10.25
N GLN A 30 -27.55 -20.10 -10.33
CA GLN A 30 -28.67 -19.64 -9.51
C GLN A 30 -28.42 -19.83 -8.01
N SER A 31 -27.81 -20.95 -7.59
CA SER A 31 -27.52 -21.18 -6.17
C SER A 31 -26.46 -20.22 -5.63
N VAL A 32 -25.46 -19.89 -6.46
CA VAL A 32 -24.46 -18.86 -6.16
C VAL A 32 -25.11 -17.49 -6.03
N LEU A 33 -26.00 -17.12 -6.95
CA LEU A 33 -26.69 -15.82 -6.89
C LEU A 33 -27.58 -15.70 -5.64
N LYS A 34 -28.32 -16.76 -5.31
CA LYS A 34 -29.15 -16.83 -4.10
C LYS A 34 -28.33 -16.74 -2.82
N SER A 35 -27.11 -17.28 -2.78
CA SER A 35 -26.25 -17.14 -1.61
C SER A 35 -25.77 -15.70 -1.42
N TYR A 36 -25.55 -14.94 -2.49
CA TYR A 36 -25.25 -13.50 -2.40
C TYR A 36 -26.46 -12.65 -2.00
N LEU A 37 -27.67 -12.98 -2.48
CA LEU A 37 -28.91 -12.29 -2.08
C LEU A 37 -29.30 -12.59 -0.63
N SER A 38 -28.99 -13.79 -0.14
CA SER A 38 -29.26 -14.21 1.25
C SER A 38 -28.17 -13.76 2.22
N ALA A 39 -26.98 -13.42 1.72
CA ALA A 39 -25.91 -12.88 2.54
C ALA A 39 -26.31 -11.48 3.02
N PRO A 40 -26.24 -11.17 4.33
CA PRO A 40 -26.44 -9.81 4.81
C PRO A 40 -25.51 -8.89 4.02
N PRO A 41 -26.00 -7.75 3.49
CA PRO A 41 -25.14 -6.80 2.81
C PRO A 41 -24.01 -6.46 3.78
N LYS A 42 -22.76 -6.70 3.35
CA LYS A 42 -21.61 -6.17 4.09
C LYS A 42 -21.86 -4.67 4.18
N PRO A 43 -21.78 -4.06 5.37
CA PRO A 43 -21.98 -2.63 5.50
C PRO A 43 -20.94 -1.95 4.60
N VAL A 44 -21.39 -1.50 3.43
CA VAL A 44 -20.69 -0.49 2.66
C VAL A 44 -20.82 0.75 3.53
N ILE A 45 -19.70 1.25 4.03
CA ILE A 45 -19.68 2.51 4.77
C ILE A 45 -19.96 3.59 3.73
N ASP A 46 -21.24 3.79 3.40
CA ASP A 46 -21.74 4.81 2.49
C ASP A 46 -22.38 5.96 3.28
N GLY A 47 -21.84 6.21 4.48
CA GLY A 47 -22.26 7.27 5.38
C GLY A 47 -21.21 8.35 5.44
N THR A 48 -21.60 9.59 5.13
CA THR A 48 -20.85 10.80 5.51
C THR A 48 -21.00 11.14 6.99
N ASP A 49 -21.81 10.36 7.72
CA ASP A 49 -22.09 10.50 9.13
C ASP A 49 -21.26 9.53 9.98
N ASN A 50 -20.86 9.98 11.18
CA ASN A 50 -20.03 9.19 12.08
C ASN A 50 -20.74 7.96 12.67
N SER A 51 -22.05 7.77 12.40
CA SER A 51 -22.86 6.69 12.98
C SER A 51 -22.45 5.30 12.48
N ASN A 52 -21.94 5.24 11.25
CA ASN A 52 -21.52 4.00 10.58
C ASN A 52 -20.01 3.74 10.68
N LEU A 53 -19.26 4.65 11.30
CA LEU A 53 -17.82 4.52 11.47
C LEU A 53 -17.50 3.72 12.74
N PRO A 54 -16.51 2.81 12.69
CA PRO A 54 -16.03 2.15 13.88
C PRO A 54 -15.49 3.17 14.89
N GLU A 55 -15.65 2.88 16.17
CA GLU A 55 -15.27 3.77 17.28
C GLU A 55 -13.81 4.24 17.20
N ILE A 56 -12.89 3.42 16.67
CA ILE A 56 -11.48 3.79 16.47
C ILE A 56 -11.29 4.98 15.51
N LEU A 57 -12.21 5.20 14.56
CA LEU A 57 -12.17 6.33 13.64
C LEU A 57 -12.91 7.54 14.22
N VAL A 58 -13.97 7.31 14.98
CA VAL A 58 -14.77 8.36 15.65
C VAL A 58 -14.00 8.97 16.83
N SER A 59 -13.38 8.11 17.64
CA SER A 59 -12.62 8.44 18.85
C SER A 59 -11.25 7.74 18.84
N PRO A 60 -10.33 8.19 17.97
CA PRO A 60 -9.04 7.53 17.81
C PRO A 60 -8.19 7.61 19.09
N PRO A 61 -7.62 6.48 19.54
CA PRO A 61 -6.83 6.43 20.77
C PRO A 61 -5.56 7.30 20.70
N TRP A 62 -5.04 7.56 19.49
CA TRP A 62 -3.90 8.44 19.24
C TRP A 62 -4.21 9.95 19.35
N ARG A 63 -5.49 10.35 19.39
CA ARG A 63 -5.87 11.73 19.76
C ARG A 63 -5.81 11.97 21.26
N SER A 64 -5.90 10.92 22.07
CA SER A 64 -5.77 11.05 23.51
C SER A 64 -4.31 11.30 23.87
N LYS A 65 -4.04 12.28 24.73
CA LYS A 65 -2.68 12.65 25.19
C LYS A 65 -2.12 11.64 26.21
N LYS A 66 -2.55 10.39 26.14
CA LYS A 66 -2.11 9.31 27.02
C LYS A 66 -0.83 8.74 26.42
N LYS A 67 0.27 8.77 27.16
CA LYS A 67 1.53 8.15 26.72
C LYS A 67 1.34 6.64 26.66
N MET A 68 0.90 6.14 25.52
CA MET A 68 0.85 4.73 25.23
C MET A 68 2.25 4.33 24.77
N THR A 69 2.93 3.48 25.54
CA THR A 69 4.11 2.79 25.03
C THR A 69 3.67 2.07 23.77
N ALA A 70 4.18 2.50 22.62
CA ALA A 70 3.84 1.87 21.35
C ALA A 70 4.17 0.37 21.48
N PRO A 71 3.20 -0.53 21.25
CA PRO A 71 3.50 -1.96 21.27
C PRO A 71 4.59 -2.20 20.22
N ARG A 72 5.74 -2.67 20.68
CA ARG A 72 6.84 -3.03 19.79
C ARG A 72 6.35 -4.22 18.97
N LEU A 73 6.12 -3.99 17.69
CA LEU A 73 5.78 -5.05 16.75
C LEU A 73 7.04 -5.91 16.60
N ASP A 74 7.03 -7.09 17.22
CA ASP A 74 8.09 -8.09 17.09
C ASP A 74 7.91 -8.84 15.77
N LEU A 75 8.17 -8.14 14.67
CA LEU A 75 8.11 -8.70 13.33
C LEU A 75 9.50 -9.22 12.97
N ALA A 76 9.56 -10.44 12.44
CA ALA A 76 10.78 -10.95 11.85
C ALA A 76 11.18 -10.02 10.67
N PRO A 77 12.45 -9.61 10.58
CA PRO A 77 12.95 -8.92 9.39
C PRO A 77 12.62 -9.75 8.15
N LEU A 78 11.94 -9.12 7.19
CA LEU A 78 11.71 -9.73 5.90
C LEU A 78 13.00 -9.61 5.09
N GLU A 79 13.68 -10.73 4.89
CA GLU A 79 14.86 -10.83 4.04
C GLU A 79 14.43 -10.63 2.57
N LEU A 80 14.45 -9.36 2.13
CA LEU A 80 14.25 -9.01 0.73
C LEU A 80 15.60 -9.10 0.03
N THR A 81 15.69 -9.95 -0.99
CA THR A 81 16.82 -9.86 -1.91
C THR A 81 16.72 -8.52 -2.65
N PRO A 82 17.76 -7.67 -2.61
CA PRO A 82 17.77 -6.45 -3.40
C PRO A 82 17.63 -6.83 -4.87
N GLN A 83 16.46 -6.62 -5.47
CA GLN A 83 16.26 -6.74 -6.91
C GLN A 83 16.82 -5.51 -7.58
N VAL A 84 18.14 -5.45 -7.64
CA VAL A 84 18.85 -4.40 -8.36
C VAL A 84 19.27 -4.99 -9.70
N TYR A 85 18.53 -4.65 -10.75
CA TYR A 85 18.78 -5.10 -12.11
C TYR A 85 19.59 -4.03 -12.85
N TRP A 86 20.90 -4.08 -12.71
CA TRP A 86 21.82 -3.30 -13.55
C TRP A 86 22.25 -4.12 -14.75
N GLN A 87 22.28 -3.51 -15.93
CA GLN A 87 23.07 -4.04 -17.04
C GLN A 87 24.57 -3.89 -16.74
N PRO A 88 25.45 -4.73 -17.31
CA PRO A 88 26.90 -4.59 -17.16
C PRO A 88 27.36 -3.17 -17.53
N GLY A 89 28.02 -2.47 -16.60
CA GLY A 89 28.54 -1.11 -16.81
C GLY A 89 27.51 0.02 -16.64
N GLU A 90 26.24 -0.29 -16.37
CA GLU A 90 25.19 0.72 -16.24
C GLU A 90 25.38 1.58 -14.99
N GLN A 91 25.75 0.96 -13.87
CA GLN A 91 26.01 1.66 -12.62
C GLN A 91 27.21 2.61 -12.75
N GLU A 92 28.30 2.17 -13.39
CA GLU A 92 29.50 2.98 -13.63
C GLU A 92 29.19 4.15 -14.57
N ARG A 93 28.40 3.90 -15.63
CA ARG A 93 27.96 4.95 -16.55
C ARG A 93 27.14 6.01 -15.82
N LEU A 94 26.17 5.58 -15.01
CA LEU A 94 25.35 6.50 -14.23
C LEU A 94 26.16 7.24 -13.18
N ALA A 95 27.08 6.58 -12.47
CA ALA A 95 27.98 7.25 -11.52
C ALA A 95 28.94 8.26 -12.18
N ALA A 96 29.22 8.10 -13.48
CA ALA A 96 30.04 9.04 -14.25
C ALA A 96 29.24 10.22 -14.82
N THR A 97 27.96 10.03 -15.14
CA THR A 97 27.12 11.07 -15.77
C THR A 97 26.20 11.80 -14.81
N GLU A 98 25.72 11.11 -13.76
CA GLU A 98 24.75 11.64 -12.82
C GLU A 98 25.42 12.14 -11.54
N PRO A 99 24.76 13.05 -10.80
CA PRO A 99 25.30 13.55 -9.55
C PRO A 99 25.44 12.44 -8.50
N ALA A 100 26.51 12.53 -7.72
CA ALA A 100 26.91 11.52 -6.73
C ALA A 100 25.91 11.32 -5.56
N ARG A 101 24.85 12.14 -5.48
CA ARG A 101 23.69 11.96 -4.60
C ARG A 101 22.76 10.83 -5.03
N TYR A 102 22.75 10.50 -6.32
CA TYR A 102 21.86 9.48 -6.88
C TYR A 102 22.63 8.21 -7.21
N PHE A 103 23.83 8.35 -7.79
CA PHE A 103 24.63 7.22 -8.23
C PHE A 103 26.08 7.42 -7.79
N SER A 104 26.59 6.51 -6.97
CA SER A 104 27.99 6.49 -6.55
C SER A 104 28.45 5.04 -6.48
N THR A 105 29.64 4.77 -7.00
CA THR A 105 30.31 3.46 -6.94
C THR A 105 31.16 3.31 -5.69
N GLU A 106 31.41 4.40 -4.95
CA GLU A 106 32.23 4.41 -3.75
C GLU A 106 31.36 4.44 -2.48
N SER A 107 31.83 3.78 -1.42
CA SER A 107 31.17 3.84 -0.13
C SER A 107 31.27 5.26 0.47
N LEU A 108 30.30 5.63 1.30
CA LEU A 108 30.31 6.91 2.03
C LEU A 108 31.62 7.08 2.82
N ALA A 109 32.08 6.04 3.52
CA ALA A 109 33.27 6.08 4.36
C ALA A 109 34.54 6.38 3.53
N GLN A 110 34.70 5.70 2.39
CA GLN A 110 35.83 5.93 1.48
C GLN A 110 35.82 7.36 0.94
N ARG A 111 34.64 7.89 0.59
CA ARG A 111 34.50 9.28 0.11
C ARG A 111 34.84 10.30 1.20
N MET A 112 34.48 10.03 2.45
CA MET A 112 34.80 10.91 3.59
C MET A 112 36.29 10.90 3.95
N GLU A 113 37.02 9.86 3.58
CA GLU A 113 38.47 9.78 3.74
C GLU A 113 39.21 10.52 2.61
N GLN A 114 38.72 10.41 1.37
CA GLN A 114 39.35 11.03 0.20
C GLN A 114 38.99 12.51 0.00
N LYS A 115 37.77 12.91 0.38
CA LYS A 115 37.25 14.27 0.26
C LYS A 115 36.89 14.80 1.65
N SER A 116 36.90 16.12 1.82
CA SER A 116 36.39 16.70 3.06
C SER A 116 34.92 16.33 3.26
N GLY A 117 34.52 16.00 4.49
CA GLY A 117 33.14 15.61 4.80
C GLY A 117 32.11 16.67 4.37
N ARG A 118 32.47 17.96 4.42
CA ARG A 118 31.60 19.05 3.92
C ARG A 118 31.32 18.95 2.43
N VAL A 119 32.34 18.62 1.62
CA VAL A 119 32.18 18.43 0.17
C VAL A 119 31.32 17.21 -0.12
N VAL A 120 31.53 16.10 0.60
CA VAL A 120 30.71 14.88 0.44
C VAL A 120 29.24 15.18 0.78
N LEU A 121 28.98 15.89 1.88
CA LEU A 121 27.62 16.27 2.28
C LEU A 121 26.97 17.20 1.27
N GLN A 122 27.71 18.17 0.71
CA GLN A 122 27.21 19.05 -0.35
C GLN A 122 26.90 18.25 -1.63
N GLU A 123 27.78 17.33 -2.05
CA GLU A 123 27.56 16.45 -3.20
C GLU A 123 26.31 15.56 -3.03
N LEU A 124 25.95 15.21 -1.79
CA LEU A 124 24.75 14.46 -1.44
C LEU A 124 23.48 15.32 -1.32
N GLY A 125 23.61 16.65 -1.41
CA GLY A 125 22.49 17.59 -1.29
C GLY A 125 22.16 18.03 0.14
N PHE A 126 23.08 17.84 1.10
CA PHE A 126 22.97 18.33 2.47
C PHE A 126 23.69 19.67 2.70
N GLY A 127 24.07 20.38 1.64
CA GLY A 127 24.59 21.74 1.75
C GLY A 127 23.47 22.75 1.89
N ASP A 128 23.71 23.82 2.63
CA ASP A 128 22.91 25.04 2.52
C ASP A 128 23.20 25.71 1.17
N ASP A 129 22.16 26.12 0.44
CA ASP A 129 22.25 26.89 -0.82
C ASP A 129 23.06 28.19 -0.66
#